data_AF-A0A9P5XY34-F1
#
_entry.id   AF-A0A9P5XY34-F1
#
_cell.length_a   1.000
_cell.length_b   1.000
_cell.length_c   1.000
_cell.angle_alpha   90.00
_cell.angle_beta   90.00
_cell.angle_gamma   90.00
#
_symmetry.space_group_name_H-M   'P 1'
#
loop_
_entity.id
_entity.type
_entity.pdbx_description
1 polymer ?
#
loop_
_entity_poly.entity_id
_entity_poly.type
_entity_poly.pdbx_seq_one_letter_code
_entity_poly.pdbx_strand_id
1 'polypeptide(L)' 'VPRPRNAFILFRCDFVRQGKVPTDVENDHRNISRIAGRVWREMSVREREPWVKMAEEEKKMHGRVHPGYRY' A
#
# COMPACT_ATOMS: atom_id res chain seq x y z
N VAL A 1 18.21 -5.02 1.83
CA VAL A 1 16.89 -5.11 2.51
C VAL A 1 15.84 -4.47 1.61
N PRO A 2 14.69 -5.11 1.33
CA PRO A 2 13.61 -4.49 0.56
C PRO A 2 13.11 -3.21 1.23
N ARG A 3 12.68 -2.22 0.44
CA ARG A 3 12.15 -0.98 1.01
C ARG A 3 10.91 -1.26 1.87
N PRO A 4 10.73 -0.56 3.00
CA PRO A 4 9.48 -0.62 3.74
C PRO A 4 8.33 -0.12 2.85
N ARG A 5 7.16 -0.75 2.98
CA ARG A 5 6.01 -0.41 2.14
C ARG A 5 5.48 0.95 2.59
N ASN A 6 5.14 1.79 1.62
CA ASN A 6 4.42 3.03 1.90
C ASN A 6 2.90 2.75 2.04
N ALA A 7 2.16 3.77 2.47
CA ALA A 7 0.72 3.66 2.73
C ALA A 7 -0.07 3.16 1.52
N PHE A 8 0.27 3.62 0.31
CA PHE A 8 -0.40 3.19 -0.91
C PHE A 8 -0.10 1.72 -1.27
N ILE A 9 1.12 1.25 -1.03
CA ILE A 9 1.47 -0.15 -1.27
C ILE A 9 0.71 -1.07 -0.30
N LEU A 10 0.59 -0.68 0.97
CA LEU A 10 -0.22 -1.42 1.94
C LEU A 10 -1.70 -1.48 1.51
N PHE A 11 -2.25 -0.33 1.13
CA PHE A 11 -3.62 -0.24 0.61
C PHE A 11 -3.82 -1.10 -0.64
N ARG A 12 -2.92 -1.03 -1.64
CA ARG A 12 -3.01 -1.82 -2.87
C ARG A 12 -2.98 -3.32 -2.57
N CYS A 13 -2.09 -3.76 -1.70
CA CYS A 13 -2.02 -5.17 -1.30
C CYS A 13 -3.35 -5.64 -0.70
N ASP A 14 -3.94 -4.83 0.16
CA ASP A 14 -5.23 -5.14 0.76
C ASP A 14 -6.39 -5.05 -0.25
N PHE A 15 -6.39 -4.05 -1.12
CA PHE A 15 -7.37 -3.87 -2.19
C PHE A 15 -7.45 -5.10 -3.12
N VAL A 16 -6.28 -5.66 -3.48
CA VAL A 16 -6.18 -6.91 -4.23
C VAL A 16 -6.67 -8.09 -3.39
N ARG A 17 -6.23 -8.20 -2.14
CA ARG A 17 -6.61 -9.30 -1.23
C ARG A 17 -8.11 -9.36 -0.96
N GLN A 18 -8.77 -8.21 -0.87
CA GLN A 18 -10.21 -8.11 -0.68
C GLN A 18 -11.02 -8.49 -1.93
N GLY A 19 -10.37 -8.76 -3.08
CA GLY A 19 -11.07 -9.10 -4.32
C GLY A 19 -11.95 -7.96 -4.84
N LYS A 20 -11.60 -6.70 -4.53
CA LYS A 20 -12.36 -5.52 -4.99
C LYS A 20 -12.42 -5.39 -6.51
N VAL A 21 -11.46 -6.02 -7.19
CA VAL A 21 -11.47 -6.27 -8.62
C VAL A 21 -11.47 -7.79 -8.78
N PRO A 22 -12.59 -8.39 -9.20
CA PRO A 22 -12.64 -9.82 -9.46
C PRO A 22 -11.60 -10.20 -10.50
N THR A 23 -10.91 -11.32 -10.28
CA THR A 23 -9.84 -11.79 -11.17
C THR A 23 -10.39 -12.18 -12.54
N ASP A 24 -11.64 -12.65 -12.59
CA ASP A 24 -12.41 -12.86 -13.81
C ASP A 24 -12.68 -11.58 -14.62
N VAL A 25 -12.69 -10.40 -13.97
CA VAL A 25 -12.91 -9.10 -14.61
C VAL A 25 -11.60 -8.46 -15.06
N GLU A 26 -10.56 -8.47 -14.22
CA GLU A 26 -9.27 -7.87 -14.54
C GLU A 26 -8.13 -8.52 -13.73
N ASN A 27 -7.18 -9.13 -14.45
CA ASN A 27 -5.99 -9.77 -13.88
C ASN A 27 -4.71 -8.95 -14.10
N ASP A 28 -4.75 -7.91 -14.94
CA ASP A 28 -3.58 -7.07 -15.19
C ASP A 28 -3.31 -6.17 -13.98
N HIS A 29 -2.24 -6.51 -13.26
CA HIS A 29 -1.76 -5.74 -12.12
C HIS A 29 -1.46 -4.27 -12.43
N ARG A 30 -1.23 -3.90 -13.70
CA ARG A 30 -1.09 -2.50 -14.13
C ARG A 30 -2.43 -1.79 -14.03
N ASN A 31 -3.50 -2.40 -14.54
CA ASN A 31 -4.85 -1.85 -14.49
C ASN A 31 -5.39 -1.83 -13.06
N ILE A 32 -5.18 -2.88 -12.29
CA ILE A 32 -5.53 -2.92 -10.86
C ILE A 32 -4.85 -1.78 -10.11
N SER A 33 -3.57 -1.49 -10.40
CA SER A 33 -2.86 -0.40 -9.74
C SER A 33 -3.38 0.98 -10.17
N ARG A 34 -3.86 1.13 -11.41
CA ARG A 34 -4.55 2.35 -11.88
C ARG A 34 -5.88 2.55 -11.15
N ILE A 35 -6.67 1.49 -10.97
CA ILE A 35 -7.95 1.52 -10.25
C ILE A 35 -7.72 1.86 -8.78
N ALA A 36 -6.84 1.11 -8.10
CA ALA A 36 -6.47 1.37 -6.71
C ALA A 36 -5.93 2.80 -6.54
N GLY A 37 -5.15 3.29 -7.50
CA GLY A 37 -4.64 4.67 -7.49
C GLY A 37 -5.73 5.74 -7.64
N ARG A 38 -6.87 5.44 -8.26
CA ARG A 38 -8.05 6.34 -8.30
C ARG A 38 -8.78 6.31 -6.97
N VAL A 39 -9.12 5.10 -6.49
CA VAL A 39 -9.79 4.92 -5.19
C VAL A 39 -9.01 5.60 -4.07
N TRP A 40 -7.69 5.39 -4.02
CA TRP A 40 -6.82 6.02 -3.03
C TRP A 40 -6.86 7.56 -3.04
N ARG A 41 -7.01 8.17 -4.22
CA ARG A 41 -7.12 9.63 -4.36
C ARG A 41 -8.48 10.15 -3.91
N GLU A 42 -9.52 9.36 -4.13
CA GLU A 42 -10.91 9.67 -3.74
C GLU A 42 -11.17 9.43 -2.24
N MET A 43 -10.45 8.52 -1.60
CA MET A 43 -10.53 8.28 -0.15
C MET A 43 -10.29 9.56 0.65
N SER A 44 -11.06 9.76 1.71
CA SER A 44 -10.84 10.84 2.67
C SER A 44 -9.53 10.65 3.44
N VAL A 45 -9.07 11.72 4.12
CA VAL A 45 -7.88 11.66 4.98
C VAL A 45 -8.06 10.62 6.08
N ARG A 46 -9.27 10.51 6.66
CA ARG A 46 -9.58 9.52 7.71
C ARG A 46 -9.47 8.09 7.22
N GLU A 47 -9.90 7.81 5.99
CA GLU A 47 -9.77 6.47 5.39
C GLU A 47 -8.33 6.14 5.03
N ARG A 48 -7.51 7.15 4.71
CA ARG A 48 -6.07 6.99 4.42
C ARG A 48 -5.22 6.90 5.69
N GLU A 49 -5.66 7.49 6.79
CA GLU A 49 -4.97 7.54 8.08
C GLU A 49 -4.47 6.19 8.59
N PRO A 50 -5.26 5.09 8.62
CA PRO A 50 -4.77 3.80 9.09
C PRO A 50 -3.58 3.30 8.26
N TRP A 51 -3.61 3.49 6.94
CA TRP A 51 -2.53 3.10 6.03
C TRP A 51 -1.26 3.93 6.24
N VAL A 52 -1.42 5.23 6.52
CA VAL A 52 -0.30 6.12 6.84
C VAL A 52 0.35 5.69 8.15
N LYS A 53 -0.43 5.44 9.20
CA LYS A 53 0.07 4.95 10.50
C LYS A 53 0.83 3.64 10.36
N MET A 54 0.26 2.66 9.66
CA MET A 54 0.93 1.39 9.39
C MET A 54 2.25 1.55 8.61
N ALA A 55 2.28 2.44 7.60
CA ALA A 55 3.50 2.70 6.84
C ALA A 55 4.60 3.39 7.67
N GLU A 56 4.22 4.30 8.57
CA GLU A 56 5.15 4.91 9.52
C GLU A 56 5.73 3.88 10.49
N GLU A 57 4.89 2.96 10.99
CA GLU A 57 5.33 1.86 11.85
C GLU A 57 6.29 0.92 11.11
N GLU A 58 5.97 0.51 9.87
CA GLU A 58 6.88 -0.30 9.05
C GLU A 58 8.21 0.40 8.80
N LYS A 59 8.18 1.71 8.51
CA LYS A 59 9.40 2.51 8.32
C LYS A 59 10.24 2.58 9.59
N LYS A 60 9.60 2.81 10.75
CA LYS A 60 10.28 2.84 12.06
C LYS A 60 10.90 1.47 12.39
N MET A 61 10.14 0.39 12.22
CA MET A 61 10.61 -0.97 12.48
C MET A 61 11.76 -1.35 11.54
N HIS A 62 11.63 -1.05 10.25
CA HIS A 62 12.69 -1.29 9.28
C HIS A 62 13.98 -0.54 9.64
N GLY A 63 13.88 0.71 10.09
CA GLY A 63 15.04 1.48 10.55
C GLY A 63 15.70 0.91 11.81
N ARG A 64 14.92 0.31 12.72
CA ARG A 64 15.44 -0.37 13.92
C ARG A 64 16.11 -1.70 13.61
N VAL A 65 15.50 -2.52 12.75
CA VAL A 65 16.01 -3.85 12.37
C VAL A 65 17.21 -3.75 11.43
N HIS A 66 17.27 -2.68 10.64
CA HIS A 66 18.35 -2.45 9.66
C HIS A 66 19.05 -1.11 9.92
N PRO A 67 19.82 -1.01 11.03
CA PRO A 67 20.60 0.19 11.32
C PRO A 67 21.62 0.42 10.20
N GLY A 68 21.69 1.66 9.69
CA GLY A 68 22.58 2.02 8.57
C GLY A 68 21.99 1.78 7.18
N TYR A 69 20.73 1.34 7.06
CA TYR A 69 20.04 1.28 5.77
C TYR A 69 19.89 2.67 5.15
N ARG A 70 20.34 2.83 3.89
CA ARG A 70 20.28 4.09 3.13
C ARG A 70 19.75 3.84 1.72
N TYR A 71 18.71 4.57 1.34
CA TYR A 71 18.11 4.63 0.01
C TYR A 71 17.55 6.04 -0.20
#